data_AF-A0A1G8VFT3-F1
#
_entry.id   AF-A0A1G8VFT3-F1
#
_cell.length_a   1.000
_cell.length_b   1.000
_cell.length_c   1.000
_cell.angle_alpha   90.00
_cell.angle_beta   90.00
_cell.angle_gamma   90.00
#
_symmetry.space_group_name_H-M   'P 1'
#
loop_
_entity.id
_entity.type
_entity.pdbx_description
1 polymer ?
#
loop_
_entity_poly.entity_id
_entity_poly.type
_entity_poly.pdbx_seq_one_letter_code
_entity_poly.pdbx_strand_id
1 'polypeptide(L)'
;MDRIEQLMKDAKPRVGEPGITPGAVEARSIVFSTDPEVVSLAGRTPRRRAAMRTAVAGLAAAAAVAAAVVVGGTLMPQPAPDPANTGTPSISASPTPSHSPSPTATTQPAGLSTNGVACTPANIDLRRSTQNPATEAIPAAEQKYYKVLGCADGWLAYELSAEGARVIGGDGGDAWYNIARLQDNKRFLTDFQQPWSSVYSWKFQALNNDVSQNGQHLTPQQAMDKEFADKGIPVDIRPQLVGDGPPTTTGATPGLSAYTSPDGRVTFDYPQQWTVRAKESSAPGEIRLTVHDAEGKKLAELVYGSQGGGLGGGCATPVPYTVLDYAEVSLPYNKAFEGVITPRFAYRAMETNGRVLASYGLTSTVGGADGKACSIYNVVNGPAESPSYMFASGAQMRADFSDAEAQAQGVMTFATMDEAINYRNSEEYRLLKAMITSLKIPNAPVD
;
A
#
# COMPACT_ATOMS: atom_id res chain seq x y z
N MET A 1 -27.30 -8.86 49.27
CA MET A 1 -27.46 -7.73 48.34
C MET A 1 -26.11 -7.05 48.28
N ASP A 2 -25.40 -7.29 47.19
CA ASP A 2 -23.95 -7.13 47.09
C ASP A 2 -23.58 -5.69 46.70
N ARG A 3 -22.42 -5.20 47.15
CA ARG A 3 -21.98 -3.79 47.02
C ARG A 3 -21.84 -3.33 45.55
N ILE A 4 -21.80 -4.28 44.63
CA ILE A 4 -21.74 -4.07 43.17
C ILE A 4 -23.11 -3.67 42.58
N GLU A 5 -24.23 -4.18 43.11
CA GLU A 5 -25.58 -3.78 42.66
C GLU A 5 -25.91 -2.33 43.02
N GLN A 6 -25.34 -1.83 44.11
CA GLN A 6 -25.57 -0.45 44.56
C GLN A 6 -24.81 0.56 43.69
N LEU A 7 -23.59 0.21 43.24
CA LEU A 7 -22.80 1.02 42.30
C LEU A 7 -23.41 1.09 40.90
N MET A 8 -24.13 0.05 40.46
CA MET A 8 -24.83 0.03 39.17
C MET A 8 -26.13 0.86 39.18
N LYS A 9 -26.69 1.18 40.36
CA LYS A 9 -27.91 1.99 40.48
C LYS A 9 -27.65 3.49 40.44
N ASP A 10 -26.46 3.93 40.86
CA ASP A 10 -26.08 5.34 40.90
C ASP A 10 -25.49 5.87 39.57
N ALA A 11 -25.27 4.99 38.58
CA ALA A 11 -24.69 5.33 37.28
C ALA A 11 -25.73 5.51 36.15
N LYS A 12 -26.90 6.10 36.43
CA LYS A 12 -27.81 6.55 35.37
C LYS A 12 -27.50 7.99 34.95
N PRO A 13 -27.16 8.27 33.68
CA PRO A 13 -27.06 9.64 33.21
C PRO A 13 -28.44 10.28 33.19
N ARG A 14 -28.54 11.48 33.79
CA ARG A 14 -29.74 12.32 33.71
C ARG A 14 -29.91 12.78 32.26
N VAL A 15 -30.97 12.31 31.62
CA VAL A 15 -31.49 12.87 30.37
C VAL A 15 -32.03 14.26 30.69
N GLY A 16 -31.42 15.30 30.14
CA GLY A 16 -31.98 16.65 30.14
C GLY A 16 -33.06 16.77 29.06
N GLU A 17 -34.23 17.29 29.44
CA GLU A 17 -35.33 17.62 28.53
C GLU A 17 -35.04 18.87 27.67
N PRO A 18 -35.78 19.08 26.55
CA PRO A 18 -35.35 19.86 25.40
C PRO A 18 -35.60 21.37 25.55
N GLY A 19 -34.59 22.17 25.20
CA GLY A 19 -34.67 23.63 25.17
C GLY A 19 -34.19 24.21 23.84
N ILE A 20 -35.15 24.57 22.99
CA ILE A 20 -35.17 25.70 22.03
C ILE A 20 -33.97 25.84 21.08
N THR A 21 -34.18 25.47 19.82
CA THR A 21 -33.37 25.82 18.66
C THR A 21 -33.68 27.26 18.19
N PRO A 22 -32.68 28.12 17.99
CA PRO A 22 -32.77 29.17 16.97
C PRO A 22 -31.66 29.00 15.92
N GLY A 23 -32.10 28.91 14.66
CA GLY A 23 -31.35 29.42 13.50
C GLY A 23 -30.33 28.49 12.86
N ALA A 24 -30.78 27.74 11.86
CA ALA A 24 -29.92 27.29 10.78
C ALA A 24 -29.24 28.51 10.14
N VAL A 25 -27.91 28.51 10.07
CA VAL A 25 -27.15 29.41 9.21
C VAL A 25 -26.41 28.55 8.20
N GLU A 26 -26.84 28.71 6.95
CA GLU A 26 -26.23 28.14 5.76
C GLU A 26 -24.73 28.43 5.68
N ALA A 27 -23.99 27.46 5.17
CA ALA A 27 -22.59 27.61 4.77
C ALA A 27 -22.45 28.78 3.79
N ARG A 28 -21.78 29.84 4.23
CA ARG A 28 -21.33 30.92 3.35
C ARG A 28 -19.92 30.61 2.87
N SER A 29 -19.75 30.61 1.56
CA SER A 29 -18.45 30.70 0.89
C SER A 29 -17.69 31.92 1.42
N ILE A 30 -16.44 31.70 1.82
CA ILE A 30 -15.56 32.79 2.24
C ILE A 30 -14.71 33.17 1.02
N VAL A 31 -14.99 34.36 0.46
CA VAL A 31 -14.11 35.05 -0.48
C VAL A 31 -13.42 36.15 0.32
N PHE A 32 -12.09 36.15 0.37
CA PHE A 32 -11.32 37.27 0.91
C PHE A 32 -10.85 38.18 -0.23
N SER A 33 -11.35 39.42 -0.20
CA SER A 33 -10.81 40.57 -0.93
C SER A 33 -10.06 41.43 0.07
N THR A 34 -8.78 41.72 -0.21
CA THR A 34 -7.93 42.59 0.61
C THR A 34 -7.96 44.01 0.05
N ASP A 35 -8.78 44.88 0.64
CA ASP A 35 -8.68 46.34 0.43
C ASP A 35 -9.02 47.07 1.74
N PRO A 36 -8.14 47.92 2.31
CA PRO A 36 -8.28 48.44 3.68
C PRO A 36 -8.89 49.85 3.77
N GLU A 37 -9.90 50.19 2.96
CA GLU A 37 -10.70 51.40 3.20
C GLU A 37 -12.18 51.22 2.81
N VAL A 38 -13.04 50.76 3.74
CA VAL A 38 -14.45 51.19 3.77
C VAL A 38 -14.99 51.20 5.20
N VAL A 39 -15.46 52.37 5.62
CA VAL A 39 -16.17 52.67 6.87
C VAL A 39 -17.53 51.95 6.93
N SER A 40 -17.83 51.30 8.06
CA SER A 40 -19.13 50.69 8.36
C SER A 40 -20.22 51.75 8.57
N LEU A 41 -21.25 51.75 7.73
CA LEU A 41 -22.51 52.47 7.98
C LEU A 41 -23.64 51.46 8.15
N ALA A 42 -24.04 51.31 9.41
CA ALA A 42 -25.23 50.59 9.81
C ALA A 42 -26.52 51.27 9.30
N GLY A 43 -27.47 50.44 8.85
CA GLY A 43 -28.89 50.79 8.86
C GLY A 43 -29.53 51.10 7.50
N ARG A 44 -30.26 50.12 6.96
CA ARG A 44 -31.68 50.25 6.52
C ARG A 44 -32.21 48.92 5.98
N THR A 45 -33.37 48.53 6.49
CA THR A 45 -34.21 47.39 6.08
C THR A 45 -34.90 47.63 4.72
N PRO A 46 -35.49 46.59 4.10
CA PRO A 46 -35.54 46.45 2.64
C PRO A 46 -36.80 47.05 2.01
N ARG A 47 -36.72 47.41 0.72
CA ARG A 47 -37.90 47.76 -0.08
C ARG A 47 -37.94 46.94 -1.36
N ARG A 48 -38.94 46.06 -1.44
CA ARG A 48 -39.41 45.38 -2.65
C ARG A 48 -39.61 46.38 -3.79
N ARG A 49 -39.13 46.04 -5.00
CA ARG A 49 -39.81 46.39 -6.26
C ARG A 49 -39.65 45.27 -7.27
N ALA A 50 -40.80 44.88 -7.82
CA ALA A 50 -40.95 44.08 -9.01
C ALA A 50 -40.72 44.94 -10.26
N ALA A 51 -40.17 44.34 -11.32
CA ALA A 51 -40.40 44.68 -12.73
C ALA A 51 -39.83 43.52 -13.56
N MET A 52 -40.68 42.66 -14.12
CA MET A 52 -41.25 42.72 -15.47
C MET A 52 -40.33 42.13 -16.57
N ARG A 53 -40.92 41.12 -17.22
CA ARG A 53 -40.45 40.30 -18.33
C ARG A 53 -40.01 41.14 -19.54
N THR A 54 -38.99 40.64 -20.24
CA THR A 54 -39.01 40.61 -21.71
C THR A 54 -38.48 39.26 -22.19
N ALA A 55 -39.31 38.57 -22.97
CA ALA A 55 -38.97 37.39 -23.73
C ALA A 55 -38.47 37.83 -25.11
N VAL A 56 -37.40 37.21 -25.60
CA VAL A 56 -37.09 37.16 -27.03
C VAL A 56 -36.67 35.74 -27.36
N ALA A 57 -37.40 35.14 -28.29
CA ALA A 57 -37.17 33.83 -28.88
C ALA A 57 -36.50 33.99 -30.26
N GLY A 58 -35.80 32.93 -30.70
CA GLY A 58 -35.20 32.77 -32.04
C GLY A 58 -33.67 32.90 -32.00
N LEU A 59 -32.86 32.04 -32.62
CA LEU A 59 -33.05 31.05 -33.67
C LEU A 59 -31.99 29.95 -33.52
N ALA A 60 -32.37 28.71 -33.79
CA ALA A 60 -31.45 27.62 -34.05
C ALA A 60 -30.84 27.77 -35.45
N ALA A 61 -29.54 27.61 -35.59
CA ALA A 61 -28.88 27.39 -36.87
C ALA A 61 -27.84 26.27 -36.72
N ALA A 62 -28.16 25.13 -37.32
CA ALA A 62 -27.26 24.01 -37.54
C ALA A 62 -26.28 24.35 -38.69
N ALA A 63 -25.01 23.99 -38.52
CA ALA A 63 -24.06 23.89 -39.62
C ALA A 63 -23.39 22.52 -39.54
N ALA A 64 -23.92 21.59 -40.33
CA ALA A 64 -23.27 20.34 -40.68
C ALA A 64 -22.31 20.61 -41.86
N VAL A 65 -21.06 20.15 -41.76
CA VAL A 65 -20.20 19.97 -42.92
C VAL A 65 -19.85 18.49 -43.01
N ALA A 66 -20.29 17.91 -44.13
CA ALA A 66 -20.03 16.56 -44.54
C ALA A 66 -18.60 16.41 -45.10
N ALA A 67 -17.96 15.29 -44.78
CA ALA A 67 -16.96 14.69 -45.66
C ALA A 67 -17.23 13.18 -45.68
N ALA A 68 -17.70 12.73 -46.84
CA ALA A 68 -17.95 11.33 -47.17
C ALA A 68 -16.65 10.68 -47.63
N VAL A 69 -16.40 9.45 -47.18
CA VAL A 69 -15.63 8.46 -47.94
C VAL A 69 -16.49 7.20 -47.99
N VAL A 70 -16.93 6.87 -49.22
CA VAL A 70 -17.61 5.64 -49.58
C VAL A 70 -16.63 4.76 -50.34
N VAL A 71 -16.34 3.59 -49.79
CA VAL A 71 -16.05 2.32 -50.49
C VAL A 71 -16.47 1.24 -49.47
N GLY A 72 -17.43 0.34 -49.65
CA GLY A 72 -17.92 -0.34 -50.83
C GLY A 72 -17.49 -1.82 -50.78
N GLY A 73 -18.39 -2.74 -50.43
CA GLY A 73 -18.22 -4.20 -50.63
C GLY A 73 -18.30 -5.06 -49.36
N THR A 74 -19.50 -5.51 -48.97
CA THR A 74 -20.08 -6.87 -49.22
C THR A 74 -19.60 -7.98 -48.27
N LEU A 75 -20.49 -8.31 -47.32
CA LEU A 75 -20.57 -9.56 -46.57
C LEU A 75 -20.75 -10.76 -47.51
N MET A 76 -20.07 -11.88 -47.24
CA MET A 76 -20.54 -13.27 -47.45
C MET A 76 -19.61 -14.26 -46.71
N PRO A 77 -20.09 -15.48 -46.38
CA PRO A 77 -19.73 -16.23 -45.17
C PRO A 77 -18.53 -17.17 -45.28
N GLN A 78 -18.05 -17.56 -44.11
CA GLN A 78 -16.91 -18.43 -43.81
C GLN A 78 -17.12 -19.88 -44.32
N PRO A 79 -16.16 -20.48 -45.07
CA PRO A 79 -16.17 -21.91 -45.38
C PRO A 79 -15.54 -22.74 -44.26
N ALA A 80 -16.11 -23.94 -44.05
CA ALA A 80 -15.60 -24.99 -43.17
C ALA A 80 -14.25 -25.56 -43.65
N PRO A 81 -13.41 -26.11 -42.73
CA PRO A 81 -12.17 -26.77 -43.10
C PRO A 81 -12.40 -28.21 -43.56
N ASP A 82 -11.72 -28.61 -44.63
CA ASP A 82 -11.72 -29.97 -45.19
C ASP A 82 -10.27 -30.34 -45.61
N PRO A 83 -9.94 -31.62 -45.90
CA PRO A 83 -9.14 -32.44 -44.98
C PRO A 83 -7.71 -32.77 -45.46
N ALA A 84 -7.01 -33.54 -44.64
CA ALA A 84 -5.63 -34.01 -44.74
C ALA A 84 -5.20 -34.58 -46.11
N ASN A 85 -3.94 -34.34 -46.49
CA ASN A 85 -3.17 -35.20 -47.39
C ASN A 85 -1.68 -35.27 -46.99
N THR A 86 -1.31 -36.46 -46.53
CA THR A 86 -0.17 -37.29 -46.94
C THR A 86 1.04 -36.66 -47.65
N GLY A 87 2.21 -36.82 -47.03
CA GLY A 87 3.51 -36.75 -47.69
C GLY A 87 4.64 -37.23 -46.78
N THR A 88 4.98 -38.52 -46.86
CA THR A 88 6.25 -39.09 -46.35
C THR A 88 7.42 -38.69 -47.26
N PRO A 89 8.65 -38.63 -46.73
CA PRO A 89 9.56 -39.74 -47.01
C PRO A 89 10.30 -40.28 -45.79
N SER A 90 10.60 -41.57 -45.93
CA SER A 90 11.34 -42.49 -45.08
C SER A 90 12.84 -42.16 -44.99
N ILE A 91 13.43 -42.23 -43.79
CA ILE A 91 14.73 -42.89 -43.57
C ILE A 91 14.72 -43.59 -42.20
N SER A 92 15.24 -44.81 -42.25
CA SER A 92 15.31 -45.87 -41.25
C SER A 92 16.43 -45.66 -40.21
N ALA A 93 16.16 -45.98 -38.93
CA ALA A 93 17.12 -46.62 -38.00
C ALA A 93 16.41 -47.15 -36.73
N SER A 94 16.88 -48.31 -36.27
CA SER A 94 16.32 -49.21 -35.23
C SER A 94 16.30 -48.67 -33.78
N PRO A 95 15.54 -49.31 -32.86
CA PRO A 95 15.28 -48.82 -31.51
C PRO A 95 16.27 -49.34 -30.46
N THR A 96 16.61 -48.53 -29.46
CA THR A 96 17.14 -48.96 -28.16
C THR A 96 16.85 -47.88 -27.10
N PRO A 97 16.80 -48.23 -25.80
CA PRO A 97 15.61 -48.19 -24.97
C PRO A 97 15.34 -46.85 -24.30
N SER A 98 14.05 -46.66 -23.99
CA SER A 98 13.50 -45.57 -23.19
C SER A 98 14.08 -45.57 -21.77
N HIS A 99 14.93 -44.59 -21.45
CA HIS A 99 15.23 -44.23 -20.07
C HIS A 99 14.19 -43.22 -19.59
N SER A 100 13.20 -43.73 -18.86
CA SER A 100 12.36 -42.95 -17.96
C SER A 100 13.27 -42.26 -16.93
N PRO A 101 13.23 -40.92 -16.79
CA PRO A 101 13.92 -40.28 -15.68
C PRO A 101 13.20 -40.67 -14.38
N SER A 102 13.78 -41.62 -13.64
CA SER A 102 13.53 -41.78 -12.22
C SER A 102 13.82 -40.45 -11.52
N PRO A 103 13.03 -40.05 -10.50
CA PRO A 103 13.30 -38.84 -9.75
C PRO A 103 14.68 -38.98 -9.11
N THR A 104 15.60 -38.11 -9.53
CA THR A 104 16.89 -37.94 -8.87
C THR A 104 16.60 -37.54 -7.44
N ALA A 105 16.92 -38.44 -6.50
CA ALA A 105 16.99 -38.11 -5.10
C ALA A 105 17.96 -36.94 -4.96
N THR A 106 17.43 -35.79 -4.53
CA THR A 106 18.22 -34.62 -4.19
C THR A 106 19.20 -35.05 -3.11
N THR A 107 20.49 -35.02 -3.41
CA THR A 107 21.56 -35.34 -2.46
C THR A 107 21.48 -34.33 -1.33
N GLN A 108 21.01 -34.77 -0.16
CA GLN A 108 21.00 -34.01 1.08
C GLN A 108 22.46 -33.62 1.41
N PRO A 109 22.75 -32.34 1.73
CA PRO A 109 24.08 -31.94 2.15
C PRO A 109 24.55 -32.82 3.31
N ALA A 110 25.76 -33.37 3.19
CA ALA A 110 26.38 -34.17 4.22
C ALA A 110 26.58 -33.30 5.47
N GLY A 111 25.87 -33.63 6.57
CA GLY A 111 26.22 -33.11 7.89
C GLY A 111 25.10 -32.80 8.88
N LEU A 112 23.81 -32.87 8.52
CA LEU A 112 22.72 -32.53 9.46
C LEU A 112 21.73 -33.69 9.58
N SER A 113 21.72 -34.35 10.74
CA SER A 113 21.00 -35.61 10.97
C SER A 113 19.66 -35.37 11.65
N THR A 114 18.56 -35.83 11.03
CA THR A 114 17.25 -35.95 11.70
C THR A 114 17.10 -37.27 12.45
N ASN A 115 18.21 -37.94 12.77
CA ASN A 115 18.26 -39.28 13.38
C ASN A 115 17.41 -40.33 12.62
N GLY A 116 17.36 -40.20 11.29
CA GLY A 116 16.63 -41.11 10.39
C GLY A 116 15.12 -40.85 10.30
N VAL A 117 14.61 -39.75 10.85
CA VAL A 117 13.20 -39.37 10.75
C VAL A 117 12.96 -38.58 9.46
N ALA A 118 12.00 -39.03 8.65
CA ALA A 118 11.65 -38.37 7.40
C ALA A 118 10.94 -37.03 7.65
N CYS A 119 11.29 -36.02 6.86
CA CYS A 119 10.75 -34.67 6.99
C CYS A 119 9.46 -34.53 6.20
N THR A 120 8.38 -35.06 6.78
CA THR A 120 7.06 -35.10 6.16
C THR A 120 6.02 -34.63 7.16
N PRO A 121 4.87 -34.09 6.71
CA PRO A 121 3.78 -33.71 7.60
C PRO A 121 3.29 -34.87 8.48
N ALA A 122 3.42 -36.11 8.01
CA ALA A 122 3.03 -37.31 8.75
C ALA A 122 3.83 -37.55 10.05
N ASN A 123 5.01 -36.93 10.16
CA ASN A 123 5.87 -37.03 11.35
C ASN A 123 5.79 -35.79 12.25
N ILE A 124 4.84 -34.88 11.99
CA ILE A 124 4.61 -33.68 12.79
C ILE A 124 3.45 -33.91 13.75
N ASP A 125 3.67 -33.55 15.01
CA ASP A 125 2.67 -33.42 16.05
C ASP A 125 2.53 -31.94 16.43
N LEU A 126 1.30 -31.53 16.76
CA LEU A 126 0.96 -30.17 17.11
C LEU A 126 0.52 -30.14 18.57
N ARG A 127 1.03 -29.17 19.33
CA ARG A 127 0.49 -28.78 20.64
C ARG A 127 0.01 -27.34 20.57
N ARG A 128 -1.32 -27.16 20.50
CA ARG A 128 -1.96 -25.85 20.34
C ARG A 128 -2.02 -25.10 21.68
N SER A 129 -2.02 -23.78 21.62
CA SER A 129 -2.18 -22.92 22.80
C SER A 129 -3.63 -22.83 23.26
N THR A 130 -4.20 -23.94 23.73
CA THR A 130 -5.55 -24.01 24.31
C THR A 130 -5.49 -24.14 25.84
N GLN A 131 -6.63 -24.04 26.52
CA GLN A 131 -6.71 -24.23 27.99
C GLN A 131 -6.29 -25.63 28.46
N ASN A 132 -6.35 -26.63 27.57
CA ASN A 132 -5.89 -27.99 27.83
C ASN A 132 -5.09 -28.50 26.62
N PRO A 133 -3.78 -28.21 26.55
CA PRO A 133 -2.97 -28.48 25.36
C PRO A 133 -2.71 -29.98 25.21
N ALA A 134 -3.39 -30.61 24.25
CA ALA A 134 -3.10 -31.97 23.81
C ALA A 134 -2.03 -31.96 22.71
N THR A 135 -1.22 -33.03 22.66
CA THR A 135 -0.32 -33.30 21.53
C THR A 135 -1.05 -34.20 20.55
N GLU A 136 -1.24 -33.72 19.33
CA GLU A 136 -2.03 -34.40 18.30
C GLU A 136 -1.25 -34.49 17.00
N ALA A 137 -1.29 -35.66 16.35
CA ALA A 137 -0.72 -35.82 15.01
C ALA A 137 -1.56 -35.10 13.96
N ILE A 138 -0.93 -34.59 12.91
CA ILE A 138 -1.66 -34.01 11.76
C ILE A 138 -2.50 -35.10 11.07
N PRO A 139 -3.84 -34.95 10.99
CA PRO A 139 -4.69 -35.92 10.33
C PRO A 139 -4.29 -36.15 8.86
N ALA A 140 -4.30 -37.39 8.39
CA ALA A 140 -3.87 -37.73 7.03
C ALA A 140 -4.58 -36.93 5.93
N ALA A 141 -5.88 -36.62 6.13
CA ALA A 141 -6.67 -35.81 5.21
C ALA A 141 -6.24 -34.32 5.14
N GLU A 142 -5.57 -33.83 6.19
CA GLU A 142 -5.12 -32.44 6.32
C GLU A 142 -3.66 -32.25 5.93
N GLN A 143 -2.84 -33.31 5.88
CA GLN A 143 -1.41 -33.23 5.57
C GLN A 143 -1.10 -32.48 4.26
N LYS A 144 -2.02 -32.52 3.28
CA LYS A 144 -1.94 -31.77 2.01
C LYS A 144 -1.85 -30.24 2.19
N TYR A 145 -2.28 -29.72 3.35
CA TYR A 145 -2.23 -28.29 3.66
C TYR A 145 -0.90 -27.83 4.26
N TYR A 146 -0.06 -28.77 4.67
CA TYR A 146 1.21 -28.51 5.35
C TYR A 146 2.35 -28.78 4.37
N LYS A 147 3.06 -27.73 3.99
CA LYS A 147 4.21 -27.84 3.10
C LYS A 147 5.48 -27.75 3.92
N VAL A 148 6.20 -28.86 4.00
CA VAL A 148 7.54 -28.89 4.60
C VAL A 148 8.49 -28.09 3.72
N LEU A 149 9.18 -27.14 4.33
CA LEU A 149 10.19 -26.30 3.67
C LEU A 149 11.55 -26.97 3.73
N GLY A 150 11.88 -27.55 4.88
CA GLY A 150 13.18 -28.13 5.14
C GLY A 150 13.32 -28.66 6.57
N CYS A 151 14.42 -29.35 6.83
CA CYS A 151 14.72 -29.96 8.11
C CYS A 151 16.23 -30.18 8.27
N ALA A 152 16.73 -30.05 9.50
CA ALA A 152 18.14 -30.21 9.85
C ALA A 152 18.29 -30.30 11.37
N ASP A 153 19.20 -31.15 11.85
CA ASP A 153 19.60 -31.24 13.28
C ASP A 153 18.45 -31.27 14.29
N GLY A 154 17.45 -32.11 14.00
CA GLY A 154 16.28 -32.26 14.86
C GLY A 154 15.33 -31.06 14.80
N TRP A 155 15.43 -30.20 13.80
CA TRP A 155 14.46 -29.15 13.50
C TRP A 155 13.79 -29.41 12.15
N LEU A 156 12.54 -28.96 12.02
CA LEU A 156 11.76 -29.02 10.80
C LEU A 156 10.98 -27.71 10.67
N ALA A 157 11.00 -27.11 9.47
CA ALA A 157 10.19 -25.94 9.17
C ALA A 157 9.11 -26.28 8.13
N TYR A 158 7.92 -25.72 8.30
CA TYR A 158 6.81 -25.88 7.36
C TYR A 158 5.92 -24.66 7.31
N GLU A 159 5.19 -24.51 6.21
CA GLU A 159 4.17 -23.47 6.03
C GLU A 159 2.79 -24.10 5.86
N LEU A 160 1.75 -23.36 6.27
CA LEU A 160 0.36 -23.74 6.03
C LEU A 160 -0.12 -23.04 4.76
N SER A 161 -0.73 -23.79 3.84
CA SER A 161 -1.35 -23.20 2.65
C SER A 161 -2.48 -22.23 3.04
N ALA A 162 -2.75 -21.22 2.21
CA ALA A 162 -3.86 -20.29 2.45
C ALA A 162 -5.23 -21.00 2.54
N GLU A 163 -5.43 -22.06 1.78
CA GLU A 163 -6.60 -22.94 1.91
C GLU A 163 -6.62 -23.65 3.26
N GLY A 164 -5.48 -24.22 3.67
CA GLY A 164 -5.32 -24.84 4.98
C GLY A 164 -5.60 -23.90 6.15
N ALA A 165 -5.11 -22.67 6.10
CA ALA A 165 -5.35 -21.66 7.13
C ALA A 165 -6.84 -21.36 7.29
N ARG A 166 -7.58 -21.26 6.17
CA ARG A 166 -9.04 -21.06 6.16
C ARG A 166 -9.79 -22.27 6.71
N VAL A 167 -9.42 -23.47 6.29
CA VAL A 167 -10.09 -24.73 6.71
C VAL A 167 -9.83 -25.04 8.19
N ILE A 168 -8.62 -24.76 8.68
CA ILE A 168 -8.17 -25.11 10.04
C ILE A 168 -8.46 -23.98 11.04
N GLY A 169 -8.95 -22.82 10.56
CA GLY A 169 -9.27 -21.65 11.39
C GLY A 169 -8.04 -21.02 12.04
N GLY A 170 -6.89 -21.09 11.39
CA GLY A 170 -5.65 -20.50 11.88
C GLY A 170 -5.56 -19.02 11.55
N ASP A 171 -5.40 -18.18 12.57
CA ASP A 171 -5.05 -16.77 12.39
C ASP A 171 -3.58 -16.66 11.93
N GLY A 172 -3.34 -15.95 10.83
CA GLY A 172 -1.99 -15.57 10.40
C GLY A 172 -1.42 -16.23 9.13
N GLY A 173 -2.12 -17.17 8.49
CA GLY A 173 -1.85 -17.61 7.11
C GLY A 173 -0.38 -17.82 6.70
N ASP A 174 0.03 -17.19 5.58
CA ASP A 174 1.37 -17.23 4.96
C ASP A 174 2.40 -16.31 5.65
N ALA A 175 2.06 -15.73 6.80
CA ALA A 175 2.94 -14.78 7.49
C ALA A 175 4.07 -15.45 8.27
N TRP A 176 3.92 -16.74 8.57
CA TRP A 176 4.82 -17.47 9.46
C TRP A 176 5.29 -18.78 8.85
N TYR A 177 6.56 -19.10 9.08
CA TYR A 177 7.04 -20.47 9.03
C TYR A 177 6.89 -21.07 10.42
N ASN A 178 6.24 -22.23 10.50
CA ASN A 178 6.13 -22.98 11.74
C ASN A 178 7.36 -23.86 11.91
N ILE A 179 7.83 -23.96 13.14
CA ILE A 179 9.06 -24.66 13.49
C ILE A 179 8.71 -25.79 14.46
N ALA A 180 9.17 -26.99 14.14
CA ALA A 180 8.98 -28.19 14.93
C ALA A 180 10.33 -28.76 15.38
N ARG A 181 10.39 -29.29 16.60
CA ARG A 181 11.59 -29.91 17.17
C ARG A 181 11.40 -31.41 17.33
N LEU A 182 12.37 -32.19 16.91
CA LEU A 182 12.41 -33.64 17.05
C LEU A 182 12.44 -34.03 18.52
N GLN A 183 11.55 -34.95 18.88
CA GLN A 183 11.41 -35.49 20.22
C GLN A 183 11.99 -36.92 20.28
N ASP A 184 12.17 -37.44 21.49
CA ASP A 184 12.70 -38.79 21.74
C ASP A 184 11.83 -39.90 21.14
N ASN A 185 10.53 -39.63 20.96
CA ASN A 185 9.57 -40.53 20.31
C ASN A 185 9.71 -40.59 18.77
N LYS A 186 10.75 -39.94 18.21
CA LYS A 186 11.01 -39.84 16.76
C LYS A 186 9.91 -39.10 15.98
N ARG A 187 9.23 -38.14 16.61
CA ARG A 187 8.29 -37.22 15.97
C ARG A 187 8.71 -35.78 16.17
N PHE A 188 8.41 -34.92 15.21
CA PHE A 188 8.64 -33.49 15.31
C PHE A 188 7.45 -32.84 16.00
N LEU A 189 7.69 -32.07 17.05
CA LEU A 189 6.65 -31.35 17.79
C LEU A 189 6.70 -29.85 17.48
N THR A 190 5.62 -29.31 16.96
CA THR A 190 5.34 -27.87 16.98
C THR A 190 4.57 -27.54 18.26
N ASP A 191 5.24 -26.93 19.23
CA ASP A 191 4.59 -26.48 20.46
C ASP A 191 4.30 -24.98 20.40
N PHE A 192 3.08 -24.61 20.05
CA PHE A 192 2.66 -23.21 19.85
C PHE A 192 2.68 -22.35 21.12
N GLN A 193 3.04 -22.94 22.26
CA GLN A 193 3.30 -22.20 23.51
C GLN A 193 4.74 -21.70 23.60
N GLN A 194 5.61 -22.15 22.70
CA GLN A 194 7.03 -21.83 22.72
C GLN A 194 7.34 -20.66 21.78
N PRO A 195 8.24 -19.73 22.19
CA PRO A 195 8.59 -18.59 21.35
C PRO A 195 9.26 -18.99 20.02
N TRP A 196 9.89 -20.17 19.97
CA TRP A 196 10.54 -20.71 18.78
C TRP A 196 9.59 -21.38 17.80
N SER A 197 8.30 -21.60 18.13
CA SER A 197 7.39 -22.40 17.31
C SER A 197 7.02 -21.80 15.97
N SER A 198 7.35 -20.52 15.78
CA SER A 198 7.19 -19.82 14.52
C SER A 198 8.29 -18.81 14.31
N VAL A 199 8.60 -18.51 13.05
CA VAL A 199 9.42 -17.37 12.61
C VAL A 199 8.69 -16.65 11.47
N TYR A 200 9.00 -15.39 11.22
CA TYR A 200 8.41 -14.70 10.07
C TYR A 200 8.81 -15.38 8.77
N SER A 201 7.88 -15.46 7.80
CA SER A 201 8.22 -15.92 6.46
C SER A 201 9.18 -14.95 5.78
N TRP A 202 9.88 -15.36 4.71
CA TRP A 202 10.79 -14.47 3.99
C TRP A 202 10.11 -13.18 3.52
N LYS A 203 8.84 -13.30 3.12
CA LYS A 203 7.98 -12.17 2.76
C LYS A 203 7.91 -11.17 3.92
N PHE A 204 7.68 -11.63 5.15
CA PHE A 204 7.55 -10.76 6.33
C PHE A 204 8.88 -10.30 6.91
N GLN A 205 9.94 -11.08 6.80
CA GLN A 205 11.30 -10.61 7.13
C GLN A 205 11.71 -9.43 6.25
N ALA A 206 11.32 -9.42 4.97
CA ALA A 206 11.57 -8.25 4.13
C ALA A 206 10.78 -7.00 4.55
N LEU A 207 9.65 -7.15 5.27
CA LEU A 207 8.75 -6.05 5.68
C LEU A 207 9.11 -5.46 7.03
N ASN A 208 9.42 -6.30 8.02
CA ASN A 208 9.63 -5.87 9.40
C ASN A 208 11.02 -5.24 9.65
N ASN A 209 11.90 -5.30 8.66
CA ASN A 209 13.23 -4.66 8.70
C ASN A 209 13.27 -3.33 7.94
N ASP A 210 12.10 -2.78 7.60
CA ASP A 210 12.01 -1.38 7.14
C ASP A 210 12.49 -0.44 8.25
N VAL A 211 13.39 0.46 7.86
CA VAL A 211 14.18 1.38 8.70
C VAL A 211 13.32 2.24 9.62
N SER A 212 12.03 2.42 9.27
CA SER A 212 11.09 3.24 10.02
C SER A 212 10.76 2.71 11.42
N GLN A 213 11.06 1.44 11.75
CA GLN A 213 10.80 0.90 13.09
C GLN A 213 12.06 0.68 13.94
N ASN A 214 13.21 0.32 13.34
CA ASN A 214 14.34 -0.24 14.10
C ASN A 214 15.69 0.45 13.91
N GLY A 215 15.80 1.48 13.05
CA GLY A 215 17.02 2.28 12.90
C GLY A 215 18.25 1.56 12.32
N GLN A 216 18.14 0.28 11.94
CA GLN A 216 19.19 -0.50 11.27
C GLN A 216 18.62 -1.20 10.04
N HIS A 217 19.33 -1.09 8.91
CA HIS A 217 19.07 -1.88 7.71
C HIS A 217 19.64 -3.29 7.89
N LEU A 218 18.78 -4.27 8.17
CA LEU A 218 19.12 -5.69 8.05
C LEU A 218 18.64 -6.23 6.70
N THR A 219 19.47 -7.04 6.03
CA THR A 219 18.97 -7.85 4.91
C THR A 219 17.93 -8.86 5.42
N PRO A 220 17.04 -9.39 4.57
CA PRO A 220 16.11 -10.45 4.98
C PRO A 220 16.83 -11.64 5.65
N GLN A 221 18.02 -12.01 5.16
CA GLN A 221 18.86 -13.05 5.75
C GLN A 221 19.33 -12.66 7.15
N GLN A 222 19.90 -11.47 7.32
CA GLN A 222 20.37 -10.99 8.62
C GLN A 222 19.24 -10.91 9.65
N ALA A 223 18.05 -10.52 9.20
CA ALA A 223 16.87 -10.49 10.03
C ALA A 223 16.38 -11.88 10.45
N MET A 224 16.37 -12.82 9.50
CA MET A 224 16.04 -14.21 9.80
C MET A 224 17.07 -14.84 10.74
N ASP A 225 18.36 -14.61 10.49
CA ASP A 225 19.45 -15.06 11.37
C ASP A 225 19.28 -14.48 12.78
N LYS A 226 18.92 -13.19 12.88
CA LYS A 226 18.62 -12.54 14.15
C LYS A 226 17.41 -13.16 14.85
N GLU A 227 16.30 -13.39 14.14
CA GLU A 227 15.11 -14.00 14.74
C GLU A 227 15.39 -15.44 15.19
N PHE A 228 16.14 -16.22 14.40
CA PHE A 228 16.59 -17.56 14.77
C PHE A 228 17.40 -17.51 16.08
N ALA A 229 18.41 -16.62 16.14
CA ALA A 229 19.24 -16.45 17.34
C ALA A 229 18.40 -16.02 18.57
N ASP A 230 17.54 -15.02 18.41
CA ASP A 230 16.67 -14.50 19.50
C ASP A 230 15.71 -15.58 20.02
N LYS A 231 15.30 -16.53 19.17
CA LYS A 231 14.42 -17.65 19.51
C LYS A 231 15.15 -18.93 19.90
N GLY A 232 16.48 -18.94 19.88
CA GLY A 232 17.29 -20.11 20.22
C GLY A 232 17.26 -21.24 19.18
N ILE A 233 16.90 -20.91 17.93
CA ILE A 233 17.03 -21.82 16.78
C ILE A 233 18.46 -21.67 16.24
N PRO A 234 19.21 -22.76 15.98
CA PRO A 234 20.56 -22.66 15.44
C PRO A 234 20.56 -21.91 14.09
N VAL A 235 21.38 -20.87 13.97
CA VAL A 235 21.40 -20.00 12.78
C VAL A 235 22.03 -20.71 11.58
N ASP A 236 23.01 -21.57 11.83
CA ASP A 236 23.75 -22.34 10.83
C ASP A 236 22.87 -23.32 10.04
N ILE A 237 21.73 -23.73 10.61
CA ILE A 237 20.76 -24.61 9.93
C ILE A 237 19.64 -23.85 9.20
N ARG A 238 19.62 -22.50 9.24
CA ARG A 238 18.59 -21.69 8.57
C ARG A 238 18.45 -22.03 7.08
N PRO A 239 19.52 -22.11 6.26
CA PRO A 239 19.39 -22.45 4.84
C PRO A 239 18.69 -23.79 4.60
N GLN A 240 18.89 -24.76 5.49
CA GLN A 240 18.31 -26.10 5.38
C GLN A 240 16.89 -26.19 5.93
N LEU A 241 16.49 -25.27 6.81
CA LEU A 241 15.12 -25.18 7.30
C LEU A 241 14.20 -24.37 6.39
N VAL A 242 14.61 -23.15 6.03
CA VAL A 242 13.75 -22.18 5.35
C VAL A 242 14.29 -21.76 3.98
N GLY A 243 15.39 -22.37 3.51
CA GLY A 243 16.07 -22.00 2.26
C GLY A 243 17.04 -20.83 2.42
N ASP A 244 17.75 -20.49 1.35
CA ASP A 244 18.68 -19.35 1.32
C ASP A 244 18.00 -17.98 1.46
N GLY A 245 16.66 -17.98 1.40
CA GLY A 245 15.84 -16.80 1.31
C GLY A 245 15.79 -16.26 -0.11
N PRO A 246 15.02 -15.18 -0.33
CA PRO A 246 15.13 -14.43 -1.57
C PRO A 246 16.61 -14.12 -1.73
N PRO A 247 17.22 -14.34 -2.91
CA PRO A 247 18.64 -14.08 -3.06
C PRO A 247 18.92 -12.74 -2.41
N THR A 248 19.99 -12.67 -1.61
CA THR A 248 20.68 -11.40 -1.56
C THR A 248 20.99 -11.15 -3.02
N THR A 249 20.11 -10.42 -3.71
CA THR A 249 20.64 -9.36 -4.52
C THR A 249 21.60 -8.73 -3.52
N THR A 250 22.89 -8.96 -3.74
CA THR A 250 23.80 -7.85 -3.70
C THR A 250 23.04 -6.81 -4.48
N GLY A 251 22.22 -6.06 -3.76
CA GLY A 251 21.74 -4.81 -4.24
C GLY A 251 23.07 -4.14 -4.50
N ALA A 252 23.45 -4.05 -5.77
CA ALA A 252 23.45 -2.71 -6.27
C ALA A 252 22.14 -2.13 -5.74
N THR A 253 22.20 -1.45 -4.59
CA THR A 253 21.32 -0.34 -4.30
C THR A 253 21.14 0.28 -5.68
N PRO A 254 19.93 0.23 -6.29
CA PRO A 254 19.74 0.82 -7.60
C PRO A 254 20.40 2.18 -7.50
N GLY A 255 21.48 2.39 -8.27
CA GLY A 255 22.47 3.38 -7.88
C GLY A 255 21.73 4.66 -7.53
N LEU A 256 21.93 5.22 -6.34
CA LEU A 256 21.14 6.40 -5.98
C LEU A 256 21.70 7.57 -6.78
N SER A 257 20.81 8.29 -7.43
CA SER A 257 21.06 9.63 -7.96
C SER A 257 20.54 10.64 -6.94
N ALA A 258 21.25 11.75 -6.78
CA ALA A 258 20.74 12.90 -6.06
C ALA A 258 20.19 13.90 -7.09
N TYR A 259 18.98 14.40 -6.84
CA TYR A 259 18.47 15.59 -7.50
C TYR A 259 18.77 16.80 -6.63
N THR A 260 19.19 17.90 -7.26
CA THR A 260 19.28 19.23 -6.64
C THR A 260 18.66 20.22 -7.61
N SER A 261 17.70 21.01 -7.14
CA SER A 261 17.10 22.05 -7.98
C SER A 261 18.16 23.08 -8.41
N PRO A 262 18.02 23.75 -9.57
CA PRO A 262 19.01 24.72 -10.03
C PRO A 262 19.31 25.85 -9.04
N ASP A 263 18.35 26.18 -8.18
CA ASP A 263 18.44 27.19 -7.12
C ASP A 263 18.81 26.61 -5.74
N GLY A 264 19.07 25.30 -5.64
CA GLY A 264 19.47 24.62 -4.40
C GLY A 264 18.39 24.52 -3.33
N ARG A 265 17.15 24.94 -3.58
CA ARG A 265 16.06 24.94 -2.58
C ARG A 265 15.46 23.57 -2.31
N VAL A 266 15.64 22.61 -3.22
CA VAL A 266 15.15 21.24 -3.04
C VAL A 266 16.22 20.23 -3.42
N THR A 267 16.43 19.25 -2.55
CA THR A 267 17.23 18.05 -2.86
C THR A 267 16.51 16.77 -2.44
N PHE A 268 16.66 15.69 -3.20
CA PHE A 268 16.18 14.36 -2.81
C PHE A 268 16.97 13.28 -3.56
N ASP A 269 17.01 12.07 -3.01
CA ASP A 269 17.63 10.90 -3.62
C ASP A 269 16.58 10.07 -4.39
N TYR A 270 16.95 9.49 -5.52
CA TYR A 270 16.09 8.64 -6.34
C TYR A 270 16.88 7.52 -7.04
N PRO A 271 16.25 6.39 -7.39
CA PRO A 271 16.88 5.33 -8.16
C PRO A 271 17.40 5.82 -9.52
N GLN A 272 18.64 5.46 -9.90
CA GLN A 272 19.28 5.89 -11.15
C GLN A 272 18.51 5.52 -12.41
N GLN A 273 17.72 4.45 -12.38
CA GLN A 273 16.87 4.04 -13.49
C GLN A 273 15.61 4.88 -13.65
N TRP A 274 15.27 5.72 -12.66
CA TRP A 274 14.14 6.64 -12.74
C TRP A 274 14.56 7.97 -13.37
N THR A 275 13.59 8.65 -13.97
CA THR A 275 13.82 9.95 -14.62
C THR A 275 13.09 11.06 -13.89
N VAL A 276 13.81 12.11 -13.50
CA VAL A 276 13.24 13.37 -12.98
C VAL A 276 13.12 14.35 -14.14
N ARG A 277 11.91 14.86 -14.40
CA ARG A 277 11.63 15.82 -15.47
C ARG A 277 11.04 17.10 -14.89
N ALA A 278 11.63 18.23 -15.24
CA ALA A 278 11.01 19.52 -15.00
C ALA A 278 9.75 19.66 -15.85
N LYS A 279 8.71 20.28 -15.27
CA LYS A 279 7.49 20.66 -15.96
C LYS A 279 7.43 22.18 -16.00
N GLU A 280 7.07 22.72 -17.16
CA GLU A 280 6.85 24.16 -17.34
C GLU A 280 5.92 24.67 -16.25
N SER A 281 6.37 25.71 -15.55
CA SER A 281 5.56 26.43 -14.58
C SER A 281 5.38 27.88 -15.03
N SER A 282 4.14 28.34 -15.03
CA SER A 282 3.82 29.76 -15.25
C SER A 282 4.07 30.62 -14.02
N ALA A 283 4.38 30.03 -12.87
CA ALA A 283 4.64 30.73 -11.63
C ALA A 283 6.16 31.00 -11.48
N PRO A 284 6.59 32.28 -11.37
CA PRO A 284 7.99 32.61 -11.19
C PRO A 284 8.57 31.94 -9.93
N GLY A 285 9.67 31.21 -10.09
CA GLY A 285 10.35 30.53 -8.98
C GLY A 285 9.61 29.30 -8.44
N GLU A 286 8.58 28.78 -9.11
CA GLU A 286 8.01 27.47 -8.77
C GLU A 286 8.90 26.35 -9.32
N ILE A 287 9.26 25.41 -8.46
CA ILE A 287 9.87 24.13 -8.84
C ILE A 287 8.73 23.14 -9.04
N ARG A 288 8.56 22.65 -10.26
CA ARG A 288 7.62 21.57 -10.58
C ARG A 288 8.33 20.44 -11.29
N LEU A 289 8.36 19.27 -10.66
CA LEU A 289 9.03 18.09 -11.17
C LEU A 289 8.08 16.91 -11.23
N THR A 290 8.33 16.02 -12.18
CA THR A 290 7.67 14.72 -12.28
C THR A 290 8.71 13.63 -12.32
N VAL A 291 8.52 12.61 -11.50
CA VAL A 291 9.38 11.43 -11.44
C VAL A 291 8.69 10.31 -12.19
N HIS A 292 9.43 9.62 -13.05
CA HIS A 292 8.95 8.47 -13.82
C HIS A 292 9.85 7.26 -13.59
N ASP A 293 9.28 6.06 -13.66
CA ASP A 293 10.07 4.83 -13.67
C ASP A 293 10.84 4.65 -14.99
N ALA A 294 11.51 3.49 -15.13
CA ALA A 294 12.30 3.17 -16.32
C ALA A 294 11.41 2.99 -17.57
N GLU A 295 10.16 2.61 -17.37
CA GLU A 295 9.13 2.40 -18.39
C GLU A 295 8.40 3.70 -18.77
N GLY A 296 8.67 4.80 -18.06
CA GLY A 296 8.07 6.11 -18.29
C GLY A 296 6.70 6.32 -17.63
N LYS A 297 6.26 5.42 -16.73
CA LYS A 297 5.07 5.63 -15.89
C LYS A 297 5.37 6.72 -14.87
N LYS A 298 4.46 7.68 -14.73
CA LYS A 298 4.54 8.72 -13.70
C LYS A 298 4.40 8.07 -12.32
N LEU A 299 5.37 8.32 -11.47
CA LEU A 299 5.45 7.85 -10.10
C LEU A 299 5.01 8.94 -9.11
N ALA A 300 5.60 10.12 -9.21
CA ALA A 300 5.34 11.22 -8.27
C ALA A 300 5.48 12.59 -8.94
N GLU A 301 4.87 13.60 -8.33
CA GLU A 301 5.03 15.02 -8.66
C GLU A 301 5.52 15.77 -7.42
N LEU A 302 6.54 16.61 -7.61
CA LEU A 302 7.02 17.58 -6.62
C LEU A 302 6.58 18.98 -7.07
N VAL A 303 5.97 19.74 -6.18
CA VAL A 303 5.73 21.18 -6.35
C VAL A 303 6.22 21.92 -5.11
N TYR A 304 7.09 22.91 -5.30
CA TYR A 304 7.63 23.78 -4.23
C TYR A 304 7.82 25.22 -4.74
N GLY A 305 7.65 26.21 -3.86
CA GLY A 305 7.78 27.64 -4.18
C GLY A 305 6.51 28.27 -4.77
N SER A 306 5.43 27.51 -4.87
CA SER A 306 4.15 27.99 -5.40
C SER A 306 3.52 28.99 -4.42
N GLN A 307 3.27 30.22 -4.86
CA GLN A 307 2.68 31.30 -4.05
C GLN A 307 1.14 31.26 -4.01
N GLY A 308 0.51 30.32 -4.72
CA GLY A 308 -0.94 30.29 -4.80
C GLY A 308 -1.48 29.17 -5.69
N GLY A 309 -2.58 28.60 -5.23
CA GLY A 309 -3.38 27.58 -5.88
C GLY A 309 -4.39 27.09 -4.86
N GLY A 310 -5.67 27.41 -5.05
CA GLY A 310 -6.70 26.90 -4.15
C GLY A 310 -6.72 25.38 -4.22
N LEU A 311 -6.57 24.71 -3.07
CA LEU A 311 -6.91 23.30 -2.94
C LEU A 311 -8.43 23.20 -3.05
N GLY A 312 -8.91 23.11 -4.29
CA GLY A 312 -10.32 23.00 -4.61
C GLY A 312 -10.82 21.57 -4.50
N GLY A 313 -12.13 21.44 -4.36
CA GLY A 313 -12.80 20.15 -4.29
C GLY A 313 -13.96 20.23 -3.32
N GLY A 314 -15.16 19.95 -3.81
CA GLY A 314 -16.32 19.77 -2.94
C GLY A 314 -16.19 18.44 -2.20
N CYS A 315 -16.59 18.43 -0.94
CA CYS A 315 -16.71 17.20 -0.20
C CYS A 315 -17.98 16.45 -0.66
N ALA A 316 -17.81 15.36 -1.41
CA ALA A 316 -18.89 14.40 -1.64
C ALA A 316 -19.21 13.64 -0.34
N THR A 317 -20.01 12.57 -0.41
CA THR A 317 -20.28 11.69 0.74
C THR A 317 -18.96 11.15 1.31
N PRO A 318 -18.62 11.43 2.59
CA PRO A 318 -17.42 10.90 3.20
C PRO A 318 -17.45 9.37 3.26
N VAL A 319 -16.34 8.74 2.88
CA VAL A 319 -16.16 7.29 2.97
C VAL A 319 -15.10 6.94 4.01
N PRO A 320 -15.10 5.71 4.56
CA PRO A 320 -14.01 5.24 5.40
C PRO A 320 -12.66 5.35 4.68
N TYR A 321 -11.65 5.82 5.41
CA TYR A 321 -10.26 5.78 4.95
C TYR A 321 -9.36 5.20 6.02
N THR A 322 -8.24 4.61 5.59
CA THR A 322 -7.22 4.03 6.45
C THR A 322 -5.86 4.60 6.10
N VAL A 323 -5.06 4.91 7.12
CA VAL A 323 -3.62 5.18 6.94
C VAL A 323 -2.91 3.83 6.96
N LEU A 324 -2.42 3.41 5.80
CA LEU A 324 -1.77 2.12 5.63
C LEU A 324 -0.31 2.18 6.05
N ASP A 325 0.39 3.29 5.82
CA ASP A 325 1.77 3.49 6.27
C ASP A 325 2.05 4.99 6.47
N TYR A 326 3.01 5.30 7.33
CA TYR A 326 3.51 6.67 7.50
C TYR A 326 4.94 6.70 8.02
N ALA A 327 5.63 7.81 7.74
CA ALA A 327 6.92 8.12 8.33
C ALA A 327 7.03 9.64 8.52
N GLU A 328 7.31 10.09 9.74
CA GLU A 328 7.56 11.52 9.99
C GLU A 328 8.82 11.98 9.26
N VAL A 329 8.80 13.22 8.79
CA VAL A 329 9.91 13.84 8.07
C VAL A 329 10.20 15.22 8.64
N SER A 330 11.48 15.58 8.69
CA SER A 330 11.91 16.89 9.16
C SER A 330 11.86 17.90 8.02
N LEU A 331 10.68 18.47 7.76
CA LEU A 331 10.47 19.49 6.74
C LEU A 331 9.89 20.78 7.35
N PRO A 332 10.19 21.96 6.76
CA PRO A 332 9.63 23.23 7.22
C PRO A 332 8.12 23.30 6.97
N TYR A 333 7.35 23.67 7.99
CA TYR A 333 5.90 23.76 7.90
C TYR A 333 5.35 24.83 8.83
N ASN A 334 4.18 25.37 8.49
CA ASN A 334 3.52 26.39 9.27
C ASN A 334 2.62 25.76 10.36
N LYS A 335 3.07 25.89 11.61
CA LYS A 335 2.37 25.40 12.80
C LYS A 335 1.16 26.23 13.20
N ALA A 336 0.95 27.41 12.61
CA ALA A 336 -0.15 28.30 12.96
C ALA A 336 -1.50 27.85 12.36
N PHE A 337 -1.50 26.89 11.43
CA PHE A 337 -2.72 26.31 10.91
C PHE A 337 -3.36 25.34 11.92
N GLU A 338 -4.67 25.46 12.09
CA GLU A 338 -5.45 24.56 12.94
C GLU A 338 -5.43 23.12 12.39
N GLY A 339 -5.38 22.13 13.28
CA GLY A 339 -5.39 20.71 12.90
C GLY A 339 -4.13 20.21 12.20
N VAL A 340 -3.04 21.00 12.24
CA VAL A 340 -1.74 20.58 11.70
C VAL A 340 -1.08 19.53 12.55
N ILE A 341 -0.44 18.59 11.86
CA ILE A 341 0.40 17.54 12.41
C ILE A 341 1.84 17.74 11.91
N THR A 342 2.81 17.08 12.55
CA THR A 342 4.18 16.99 12.02
C THR A 342 4.14 16.48 10.57
N PRO A 343 4.88 17.11 9.64
CA PRO A 343 4.99 16.62 8.28
C PRO A 343 5.39 15.14 8.26
N ARG A 344 4.66 14.37 7.46
CA ARG A 344 4.94 12.94 7.29
C ARG A 344 4.66 12.52 5.87
N PHE A 345 5.42 11.54 5.41
CA PHE A 345 4.95 10.67 4.35
C PHE A 345 3.74 9.89 4.88
N ALA A 346 2.69 9.77 4.08
CA ALA A 346 1.53 8.95 4.38
C ALA A 346 1.07 8.20 3.13
N TYR A 347 0.83 6.90 3.26
CA TYR A 347 0.11 6.09 2.29
C TYR A 347 -1.29 5.82 2.82
N ARG A 348 -2.32 6.29 2.11
CA ARG A 348 -3.70 6.33 2.57
C ARG A 348 -4.61 5.70 1.54
N ALA A 349 -5.60 4.94 2.01
CA ALA A 349 -6.58 4.26 1.18
C ALA A 349 -8.00 4.63 1.59
N MET A 350 -8.90 4.81 0.62
CA MET A 350 -10.35 5.03 0.79
C MET A 350 -11.10 3.82 0.27
N GLU A 351 -12.09 3.36 1.04
CA GLU A 351 -13.05 2.35 0.59
C GLU A 351 -14.19 3.03 -0.18
N THR A 352 -14.30 2.75 -1.47
CA THR A 352 -15.34 3.29 -2.34
C THR A 352 -16.20 2.15 -2.87
N ASN A 353 -17.34 2.44 -3.52
CA ASN A 353 -18.34 1.45 -3.95
C ASN A 353 -17.74 0.26 -4.73
N GLY A 354 -17.33 -0.81 -4.03
CA GLY A 354 -16.75 -2.02 -4.60
C GLY A 354 -15.27 -1.97 -5.00
N ARG A 355 -14.51 -0.93 -4.62
CA ARG A 355 -13.07 -0.82 -4.91
C ARG A 355 -12.34 0.07 -3.91
N VAL A 356 -11.02 0.02 -3.91
CA VAL A 356 -10.17 0.84 -3.03
C VAL A 356 -9.37 1.83 -3.85
N LEU A 357 -9.41 3.10 -3.46
CA LEU A 357 -8.54 4.15 -4.00
C LEU A 357 -7.40 4.39 -3.02
N ALA A 358 -6.16 4.50 -3.48
CA ALA A 358 -5.04 4.84 -2.61
C ALA A 358 -4.09 5.87 -3.23
N SER A 359 -3.47 6.67 -2.36
CA SER A 359 -2.43 7.62 -2.75
C SER A 359 -1.36 7.71 -1.67
N TYR A 360 -0.16 8.12 -2.06
CA TYR A 360 0.93 8.39 -1.13
C TYR A 360 1.51 9.78 -1.35
N GLY A 361 2.08 10.35 -0.30
CA GLY A 361 2.83 11.59 -0.39
C GLY A 361 3.01 12.28 0.95
N LEU A 362 3.66 13.44 0.90
CA LEU A 362 3.86 14.29 2.06
C LEU A 362 2.55 14.95 2.48
N THR A 363 2.32 15.04 3.79
CA THR A 363 1.18 15.75 4.36
C THR A 363 1.49 16.35 5.72
N SER A 364 0.86 17.46 6.06
CA SER A 364 0.86 18.04 7.41
C SER A 364 -0.55 18.15 8.00
N THR A 365 -1.51 17.38 7.47
CA THR A 365 -2.90 17.32 7.97
C THR A 365 -3.39 15.88 8.05
N VAL A 366 -4.37 15.63 8.91
CA VAL A 366 -5.11 14.36 8.89
C VAL A 366 -6.04 14.31 7.66
N GLY A 367 -6.33 13.11 7.16
CA GLY A 367 -7.11 12.94 5.92
C GLY A 367 -8.59 13.35 6.05
N GLY A 368 -9.12 13.38 7.26
CA GLY A 368 -10.49 13.73 7.59
C GLY A 368 -10.83 13.30 9.01
N ALA A 369 -11.97 13.78 9.54
CA ALA A 369 -12.43 13.48 10.89
C ALA A 369 -12.95 12.03 10.99
N ASP A 370 -12.78 11.41 12.17
CA ASP A 370 -13.38 10.11 12.53
C ASP A 370 -13.10 8.97 11.55
N GLY A 371 -11.92 8.98 10.91
CA GLY A 371 -11.53 7.95 9.93
C GLY A 371 -12.35 7.99 8.64
N LYS A 372 -13.04 9.11 8.37
CA LYS A 372 -13.80 9.32 7.13
C LYS A 372 -13.29 10.54 6.37
N ALA A 373 -13.30 10.44 5.05
CA ALA A 373 -12.89 11.51 4.16
C ALA A 373 -13.61 11.39 2.82
N CYS A 374 -13.95 12.53 2.25
CA CYS A 374 -14.40 12.67 0.86
C CYS A 374 -13.24 13.05 -0.07
N SER A 375 -12.20 13.66 0.50
CA SER A 375 -11.01 14.14 -0.20
C SER A 375 -9.83 14.10 0.76
N ILE A 376 -8.70 13.56 0.32
CA ILE A 376 -7.44 13.54 1.04
C ILE A 376 -6.42 14.31 0.21
N TYR A 377 -5.73 15.27 0.83
CA TYR A 377 -4.66 16.03 0.19
C TYR A 377 -3.28 15.53 0.61
N ASN A 378 -2.39 15.39 -0.36
CA ASN A 378 -0.97 15.09 -0.14
C ASN A 378 -0.15 16.38 -0.24
N VAL A 379 -0.42 17.30 0.69
CA VAL A 379 0.21 18.62 0.76
C VAL A 379 0.69 18.93 2.17
N VAL A 380 1.80 19.64 2.26
CA VAL A 380 2.28 20.26 3.49
C VAL A 380 1.89 21.74 3.47
N ASN A 381 1.31 22.21 4.57
CA ASN A 381 1.14 23.64 4.85
C ASN A 381 2.51 24.22 5.18
N GLY A 382 3.16 24.79 4.18
CA GLY A 382 4.54 25.22 4.24
C GLY A 382 4.73 26.64 4.78
N PRO A 383 5.98 27.11 4.84
CA PRO A 383 6.33 28.48 5.21
C PRO A 383 5.93 29.50 4.12
N ALA A 384 6.14 30.80 4.36
CA ALA A 384 5.64 31.86 3.48
C ALA A 384 6.17 31.80 2.05
N GLU A 385 7.40 31.33 1.87
CA GLU A 385 8.04 31.12 0.57
C GLU A 385 7.44 29.96 -0.25
N SER A 386 6.71 29.06 0.40
CA SER A 386 5.95 27.99 -0.25
C SER A 386 4.75 27.60 0.63
N PRO A 387 3.68 28.41 0.68
CA PRO A 387 2.58 28.24 1.62
C PRO A 387 1.90 26.87 1.51
N SER A 388 1.98 26.25 0.34
CA SER A 388 1.74 24.83 0.15
C SER A 388 2.84 24.22 -0.72
N TYR A 389 3.23 22.99 -0.41
CA TYR A 389 4.10 22.19 -1.27
C TYR A 389 3.72 20.71 -1.18
N MET A 390 4.12 19.94 -2.18
CA MET A 390 3.84 18.51 -2.24
C MET A 390 5.00 17.73 -2.82
N PHE A 391 5.15 16.49 -2.35
CA PHE A 391 5.85 15.43 -3.07
C PHE A 391 5.02 14.15 -2.92
N ALA A 392 4.32 13.75 -3.98
CA ALA A 392 3.23 12.78 -3.87
C ALA A 392 2.93 12.09 -5.20
N SER A 393 2.19 10.97 -5.16
CA SER A 393 1.63 10.34 -6.37
C SER A 393 0.66 11.29 -7.11
N GLY A 394 -0.04 12.12 -6.33
CA GLY A 394 -0.92 13.18 -6.78
C GLY A 394 -1.30 14.11 -5.63
N ALA A 395 -1.71 15.34 -5.95
CA ALA A 395 -2.06 16.36 -4.96
C ALA A 395 -3.29 15.97 -4.11
N GLN A 396 -4.24 15.26 -4.72
CA GLN A 396 -5.55 14.98 -4.13
C GLN A 396 -6.04 13.58 -4.52
N MET A 397 -6.64 12.89 -3.56
CA MET A 397 -7.43 11.68 -3.78
C MET A 397 -8.87 11.94 -3.35
N ARG A 398 -9.84 11.69 -4.23
CA ARG A 398 -11.27 11.86 -3.95
C ARG A 398 -12.02 10.55 -4.08
N ALA A 399 -13.01 10.35 -3.22
CA ALA A 399 -13.82 9.14 -3.19
C ALA A 399 -14.66 8.95 -4.48
N ASP A 400 -14.93 10.02 -5.22
CA ASP A 400 -15.79 10.05 -6.41
C ASP A 400 -15.03 10.00 -7.74
N PHE A 401 -13.70 9.86 -7.73
CA PHE A 401 -12.92 9.72 -8.97
C PHE A 401 -13.31 8.47 -9.76
N SER A 402 -13.61 8.59 -11.05
CA SER A 402 -13.59 7.46 -11.97
C SER A 402 -12.18 6.85 -12.07
N ASP A 403 -12.04 5.63 -12.63
CA ASP A 403 -10.71 5.01 -12.84
C ASP A 403 -9.79 5.88 -13.71
N ALA A 404 -10.35 6.51 -14.76
CA ALA A 404 -9.61 7.40 -15.63
C ALA A 404 -9.14 8.67 -14.90
N GLU A 405 -9.98 9.26 -14.04
CA GLU A 405 -9.59 10.41 -13.22
C GLU A 405 -8.55 10.02 -12.17
N ALA A 406 -8.74 8.88 -11.50
CA ALA A 406 -7.78 8.36 -10.53
C ALA A 406 -6.41 8.19 -11.18
N GLN A 407 -6.35 7.52 -12.33
CA GLN A 407 -5.11 7.32 -13.09
C GLN A 407 -4.46 8.65 -13.50
N ALA A 408 -5.24 9.61 -14.03
CA ALA A 408 -4.73 10.92 -14.43
C ALA A 408 -4.14 11.70 -13.23
N GLN A 409 -4.76 11.57 -12.07
CA GLN A 409 -4.33 12.19 -10.81
C GLN A 409 -3.23 11.41 -10.09
N GLY A 410 -2.77 10.26 -10.61
CA GLY A 410 -1.79 9.42 -9.92
C GLY A 410 -2.33 8.78 -8.64
N VAL A 411 -3.64 8.57 -8.57
CA VAL A 411 -4.31 7.76 -7.56
C VAL A 411 -4.36 6.32 -8.07
N MET A 412 -3.98 5.38 -7.21
CA MET A 412 -4.03 3.95 -7.51
C MET A 412 -5.42 3.41 -7.24
N THR A 413 -5.85 2.47 -8.07
CA THR A 413 -7.09 1.71 -7.87
C THR A 413 -6.73 0.25 -7.59
N PHE A 414 -7.33 -0.31 -6.54
CA PHE A 414 -7.22 -1.72 -6.16
C PHE A 414 -8.62 -2.33 -6.10
N ALA A 415 -8.73 -3.63 -6.36
CA ALA A 415 -10.00 -4.32 -6.21
C ALA A 415 -10.37 -4.47 -4.72
N THR A 416 -9.38 -4.64 -3.85
CA THR A 416 -9.58 -4.90 -2.42
C THR A 416 -8.61 -4.12 -1.54
N MET A 417 -8.94 -4.00 -0.25
CA MET A 417 -8.05 -3.40 0.75
C MET A 417 -6.77 -4.25 0.94
N ASP A 418 -6.88 -5.58 0.83
CA ASP A 418 -5.72 -6.48 0.93
C ASP A 418 -4.70 -6.23 -0.19
N GLU A 419 -5.16 -5.96 -1.42
CA GLU A 419 -4.27 -5.57 -2.51
C GLU A 419 -3.55 -4.24 -2.23
N ALA A 420 -4.26 -3.23 -1.72
CA ALA A 420 -3.66 -1.96 -1.34
C ALA A 420 -2.64 -2.14 -0.19
N ILE A 421 -2.96 -2.96 0.81
CA ILE A 421 -2.04 -3.34 1.88
C ILE A 421 -0.80 -4.03 1.31
N ASN A 422 -0.98 -4.96 0.38
CA ASN A 422 0.09 -5.74 -0.23
C ASN A 422 0.99 -4.91 -1.15
N TYR A 423 0.51 -3.82 -1.74
CA TYR A 423 1.33 -2.93 -2.56
C TYR A 423 2.53 -2.35 -1.79
N ARG A 424 2.42 -2.16 -0.47
CA ARG A 424 3.54 -1.74 0.39
C ARG A 424 4.74 -2.67 0.34
N ASN A 425 4.50 -3.92 -0.04
CA ASN A 425 5.52 -4.96 -0.11
C ASN A 425 6.27 -4.93 -1.45
N SER A 426 5.82 -4.11 -2.41
CA SER A 426 6.47 -3.98 -3.71
C SER A 426 7.82 -3.24 -3.58
N GLU A 427 8.74 -3.55 -4.49
CA GLU A 427 9.98 -2.78 -4.62
C GLU A 427 9.70 -1.32 -5.01
N GLU A 428 8.76 -1.10 -5.94
CA GLU A 428 8.32 0.23 -6.36
C GLU A 428 7.95 1.09 -5.14
N TYR A 429 7.09 0.58 -4.26
CA TYR A 429 6.65 1.31 -3.07
C TYR A 429 7.79 1.67 -2.12
N ARG A 430 8.72 0.74 -1.85
CA ARG A 430 9.86 0.98 -0.96
C ARG A 430 10.78 2.06 -1.52
N LEU A 431 11.07 2.01 -2.82
CA LEU A 431 11.87 3.03 -3.50
C LEU A 431 11.16 4.40 -3.49
N LEU A 432 9.83 4.42 -3.66
CA LEU A 432 9.03 5.64 -3.62
C LEU A 432 9.04 6.29 -2.24
N LYS A 433 8.81 5.49 -1.18
CA LYS A 433 8.85 5.94 0.20
C LYS A 433 10.23 6.53 0.50
N ALA A 434 11.31 5.81 0.17
CA ALA A 434 12.68 6.29 0.36
C ALA A 434 12.96 7.60 -0.38
N MET A 435 12.54 7.71 -1.65
CA MET A 435 12.69 8.93 -2.43
C MET A 435 11.95 10.11 -1.80
N ILE A 436 10.67 9.94 -1.46
CA ILE A 436 9.85 11.03 -0.93
C ILE A 436 10.32 11.46 0.46
N THR A 437 10.73 10.52 1.32
CA THR A 437 11.24 10.84 2.66
C THR A 437 12.67 11.39 2.66
N SER A 438 13.43 11.20 1.58
CA SER A 438 14.76 11.81 1.42
C SER A 438 14.72 13.31 1.09
N LEU A 439 13.53 13.88 0.83
CA LEU A 439 13.36 15.29 0.53
C LEU A 439 13.99 16.17 1.62
N LYS A 440 14.85 17.08 1.21
CA LYS A 440 15.38 18.16 2.04
C LYS A 440 15.04 19.49 1.40
N ILE A 441 14.52 20.37 2.24
CA ILE A 441 14.32 21.78 1.95
C ILE A 441 15.20 22.49 2.97
N PRO A 442 16.30 23.14 2.55
CA PRO A 442 17.14 23.91 3.46
C PRO A 442 16.25 24.95 4.15
N ASN A 443 16.31 25.02 5.48
CA ASN A 443 15.61 26.08 6.19
C ASN A 443 16.13 27.43 5.67
N ALA A 444 15.23 28.31 5.28
CA ALA A 444 15.60 29.71 5.12
C ALA A 444 16.13 30.21 6.48
N PRO A 445 17.23 30.98 6.53
CA PRO A 445 17.55 31.71 7.74
C PRO A 445 16.34 32.57 8.10
N VAL A 446 15.90 32.44 9.35
CA VAL A 446 14.89 33.32 9.93
C VAL A 446 15.62 34.64 10.17
N ASP A 447 15.52 35.57 9.21
CA ASP A 447 16.00 36.94 9.38
C ASP A 447 15.02 37.76 10.25
#